data_AF-A0A7S2G8Q3-F1
#
_entry.id   AF-A0A7S2G8Q3-F1
#
_cell.length_a   1.000
_cell.length_b   1.000
_cell.length_c   1.000
_cell.angle_alpha   90.00
_cell.angle_beta   90.00
_cell.angle_gamma   90.00
#
_symmetry.space_group_name_H-M   'P 1'
#
loop_
_entity.id
_entity.type
_entity.pdbx_description
1 polymer ?
#
loop_
_entity_poly.entity_id
_entity_poly.type
_entity_poly.pdbx_seq_one_letter_code
_entity_poly.pdbx_strand_id
1 'polypeptide(L)'
;GEGLRLMLPIGVFCQNFVIGVPSLMQPLRAKRDFGFIFAAALSATLTMYMALGLAASSILGSDVEPAANLNWEGFTNPTVSLAVSLFPALDCLSVFPLNAAFLSNNLMATIFQKRWHADEIPRRTKYFWRLLVCLPPFTCAFLFPSLAKALDFTGMVGIVLPFIITPLLYWVSYKECARRWGADRFERAEAEAGFTLGGCLSSAPWERIIGILGVVLLAFCLTDSVVKAF
;
A
#
# COMPACT_ATOMS: atom_id res chain seq x y z
N GLY A 1 14.31 10.85 18.35
CA GLY A 1 12.86 11.05 18.22
C GLY A 1 12.46 11.45 16.81
N GLU A 2 13.18 12.40 16.21
CA GLU A 2 12.90 12.96 14.88
C GLU A 2 13.04 11.95 13.72
N GLY A 3 14.11 11.16 13.69
CA GLY A 3 14.30 10.12 12.65
C GLY A 3 13.18 9.07 12.64
N LEU A 4 12.63 8.71 13.80
CA LEU A 4 11.50 7.78 13.89
C LEU A 4 10.23 8.36 13.24
N ARG A 5 9.98 9.67 13.38
CA ARG A 5 8.82 10.35 12.80
C ARG A 5 8.87 10.40 11.27
N LEU A 6 10.06 10.58 10.71
CA LEU A 6 10.27 10.58 9.26
C LEU A 6 10.21 9.17 8.68
N MET A 7 10.86 8.19 9.32
CA MET A 7 10.96 6.84 8.79
C MET A 7 9.69 6.01 8.96
N LEU A 8 8.88 6.27 10.00
CA LEU A 8 7.69 5.47 10.28
C LEU A 8 6.66 5.46 9.14
N PRO A 9 6.19 6.59 8.59
CA PRO A 9 5.24 6.58 7.47
C PRO A 9 5.82 5.92 6.21
N ILE A 10 7.10 6.15 5.92
CA ILE A 10 7.80 5.54 4.79
C ILE A 10 7.92 4.02 4.98
N GLY A 11 8.31 3.58 6.18
CA GLY A 11 8.44 2.15 6.52
C GLY A 11 7.10 1.42 6.47
N VAL A 12 6.01 2.05 6.92
CA VAL A 12 4.65 1.52 6.76
C VAL A 12 4.29 1.40 5.29
N PHE A 13 4.59 2.44 4.49
CA PHE A 13 4.33 2.42 3.06
C PHE A 13 5.10 1.31 2.32
N CYS A 14 6.36 1.06 2.68
CA CYS A 14 7.18 -0.02 2.10
C CYS A 14 6.56 -1.41 2.30
N GLN A 15 5.72 -1.58 3.32
CA GLN A 15 5.02 -2.84 3.62
C GLN A 15 3.55 -2.81 3.19
N ASN A 16 3.13 -1.82 2.40
CA ASN A 16 1.74 -1.68 2.05
C ASN A 16 1.33 -2.63 0.90
N PHE A 17 0.82 -3.79 1.28
CA PHE A 17 0.28 -4.79 0.35
C PHE A 17 -1.25 -4.74 0.21
N VAL A 18 -1.94 -3.80 0.88
CA VAL A 18 -3.41 -3.82 1.04
C VAL A 18 -4.16 -3.89 -0.29
N ILE A 19 -3.64 -3.21 -1.32
CA ILE A 19 -4.26 -3.15 -2.66
C ILE A 19 -4.12 -4.50 -3.40
N GLY A 20 -3.06 -5.25 -3.10
CA GLY A 20 -2.77 -6.54 -3.73
C GLY A 20 -3.41 -7.75 -3.04
N VAL A 21 -3.85 -7.61 -1.78
CA VAL A 21 -4.38 -8.72 -0.97
C VAL A 21 -5.50 -9.51 -1.69
N PRO A 22 -6.57 -8.90 -2.23
CA PRO A 22 -7.63 -9.65 -2.91
C PRO A 22 -7.12 -10.42 -4.14
N SER A 23 -6.19 -9.82 -4.89
CA SER A 23 -5.58 -10.41 -6.09
C SER A 23 -4.68 -11.60 -5.75
N LEU A 24 -3.96 -11.54 -4.62
CA LEU A 24 -3.19 -12.65 -4.08
C LEU A 24 -4.09 -13.76 -3.53
N MET A 25 -5.23 -13.38 -2.93
CA MET A 25 -6.22 -14.33 -2.43
C MET A 25 -6.91 -15.08 -3.55
N GLN A 26 -7.27 -14.42 -4.66
CA GLN A 26 -8.07 -15.00 -5.76
C GLN A 26 -7.57 -16.38 -6.22
N PRO A 27 -6.29 -16.58 -6.60
CA PRO A 27 -5.80 -17.86 -7.11
C PRO A 27 -5.59 -18.94 -6.02
N LEU A 28 -5.63 -18.60 -4.73
CA LEU A 28 -5.41 -19.59 -3.66
C LEU A 28 -6.55 -20.62 -3.62
N ARG A 29 -6.18 -21.91 -3.76
CA ARG A 29 -7.12 -23.04 -3.65
C ARG A 29 -7.66 -23.19 -2.22
N ALA A 30 -6.80 -23.08 -1.22
CA ALA A 30 -7.15 -23.11 0.19
C ALA A 30 -7.00 -21.71 0.80
N LYS A 31 -8.12 -21.05 1.12
CA LYS A 31 -8.08 -19.71 1.73
C LYS A 31 -7.51 -19.72 3.15
N ARG A 32 -7.55 -20.87 3.84
CA ARG A 32 -6.99 -21.06 5.18
C ARG A 32 -5.47 -20.82 5.24
N ASP A 33 -4.76 -21.10 4.15
CA ASP A 33 -3.29 -20.96 4.10
C ASP A 33 -2.86 -19.51 3.88
N PHE A 34 -3.81 -18.60 3.63
CA PHE A 34 -3.53 -17.20 3.33
C PHE A 34 -2.74 -16.51 4.44
N GLY A 35 -3.09 -16.74 5.71
CA GLY A 35 -2.40 -16.11 6.84
C GLY A 35 -0.92 -16.46 6.89
N PHE A 36 -0.57 -17.73 6.67
CA PHE A 36 0.83 -18.17 6.64
C PHE A 36 1.57 -17.60 5.42
N ILE A 37 0.98 -17.68 4.22
CA ILE A 37 1.60 -17.16 2.99
C ILE A 37 1.88 -15.66 3.12
N PHE A 38 0.91 -14.90 3.63
CA PHE A 38 1.04 -13.47 3.82
C PHE A 38 2.09 -13.11 4.88
N ALA A 39 2.10 -13.83 6.01
CA ALA A 39 3.12 -13.65 7.05
C ALA A 39 4.52 -13.95 6.52
N ALA A 40 4.71 -15.05 5.77
CA ALA A 40 5.99 -15.41 5.18
C ALA A 40 6.46 -14.34 4.18
N ALA A 41 5.57 -13.81 3.35
CA ALA A 41 5.88 -12.75 2.39
C ALA A 41 6.33 -11.46 3.09
N LEU A 42 5.58 -10.99 4.10
CA LEU A 42 5.93 -9.81 4.89
C LEU A 42 7.25 -9.98 5.67
N SER A 43 7.48 -11.15 6.25
CA SER A 43 8.73 -11.45 6.94
C SER A 43 9.91 -11.40 5.97
N ALA A 44 9.77 -11.99 4.78
CA ALA A 44 10.82 -11.98 3.77
C ALA A 44 11.14 -10.56 3.28
N THR A 45 10.13 -9.75 2.96
CA THR A 45 10.33 -8.35 2.51
C THR A 45 10.93 -7.48 3.60
N LEU A 46 10.49 -7.65 4.86
CA LEU A 46 11.08 -6.98 6.00
C LEU A 46 12.58 -7.30 6.16
N THR A 47 12.96 -8.57 6.08
CA THR A 47 14.36 -8.98 6.16
C THR A 47 15.19 -8.37 5.04
N MET A 48 14.69 -8.38 3.80
CA MET A 48 15.39 -7.79 2.65
C MET A 48 15.57 -6.28 2.79
N TYR A 49 14.52 -5.54 3.17
CA TYR A 49 14.63 -4.10 3.38
C TYR A 49 15.53 -3.73 4.55
N MET A 50 15.53 -4.52 5.63
CA MET A 50 16.44 -4.30 6.74
C MET A 50 17.89 -4.52 6.33
N ALA A 51 18.18 -5.59 5.58
CA ALA A 51 19.53 -5.83 5.05
C ALA A 51 19.99 -4.70 4.11
N LEU A 52 19.11 -4.23 3.22
CA LEU A 52 19.40 -3.10 2.33
C LEU A 52 19.65 -1.80 3.10
N GLY A 53 18.82 -1.49 4.09
CA GLY A 53 18.98 -0.29 4.92
C GLY A 53 20.27 -0.31 5.74
N LEU A 54 20.66 -1.47 6.29
CA LEU A 54 21.93 -1.64 7.00
C LEU A 54 23.14 -1.52 6.06
N ALA A 55 23.07 -2.11 4.87
CA ALA A 55 24.13 -1.99 3.87
C ALA A 55 24.29 -0.55 3.36
N ALA A 56 23.19 0.12 3.03
CA ALA A 56 23.21 1.51 2.58
C ALA A 56 23.77 2.45 3.65
N SER A 57 23.27 2.34 4.90
CA SER A 57 23.73 3.19 6.00
C SER A 57 25.18 2.94 6.42
N SER A 58 25.68 1.69 6.32
CA SER A 58 27.08 1.37 6.65
C SER A 58 28.08 1.83 5.59
N ILE A 59 27.70 1.82 4.31
CA ILE A 59 28.59 2.19 3.19
C ILE A 59 28.52 3.68 2.89
N LEU A 60 27.32 4.24 2.79
CA LEU A 60 27.09 5.63 2.37
C LEU A 60 27.05 6.61 3.55
N GLY A 61 26.89 6.11 4.78
CA GLY A 61 26.91 6.95 5.98
C GLY A 61 25.79 7.99 6.01
N SER A 62 26.17 9.25 6.25
CA SER A 62 25.25 10.39 6.34
C SER A 62 24.75 10.91 5.00
N ASP A 63 25.38 10.52 3.90
CA ASP A 63 25.16 11.14 2.58
C ASP A 63 24.21 10.32 1.71
N VAL A 64 23.30 9.57 2.34
CA VAL A 64 22.31 8.76 1.62
C VAL A 64 21.28 9.67 0.96
N GLU A 65 21.36 9.77 -0.36
CA GLU A 65 20.30 10.40 -1.15
C GLU A 65 18.93 9.71 -0.95
N PRO A 66 17.80 10.46 -0.97
CA PRO A 66 16.44 9.88 -0.86
C PRO A 66 16.16 8.76 -1.87
N ALA A 67 16.84 8.81 -3.01
CA ALA A 67 16.93 7.72 -3.98
C ALA A 67 18.34 7.13 -3.94
N ALA A 68 18.51 5.97 -3.30
CA ALA A 68 19.81 5.36 -3.09
C ALA A 68 20.59 5.08 -4.39
N ASN A 69 19.89 4.89 -5.51
CA ASN A 69 20.46 4.69 -6.85
C ASN A 69 21.15 5.93 -7.42
N LEU A 70 20.86 7.13 -6.90
CA LEU A 70 21.53 8.37 -7.33
C LEU A 70 22.96 8.46 -6.77
N ASN A 71 23.24 7.81 -5.63
CA ASN A 71 24.60 7.71 -5.07
C ASN A 71 25.59 6.93 -5.95
N TRP A 72 25.11 6.30 -7.03
CA TRP A 72 25.92 5.56 -8.00
C TRP A 72 26.33 6.40 -9.21
N GLU A 73 25.97 7.69 -9.23
CA GLU A 73 26.40 8.62 -10.27
C GLU A 73 27.94 8.76 -10.24
N GLY A 74 28.59 8.63 -11.40
CA GLY A 74 30.06 8.74 -11.49
C GLY A 74 30.83 7.48 -11.05
N PHE A 75 30.17 6.34 -10.84
CA PHE A 75 30.86 5.08 -10.52
C PHE A 75 31.79 4.62 -11.66
N THR A 76 32.96 4.09 -11.31
CA THR A 76 34.06 3.76 -12.25
C THR A 76 33.64 2.87 -13.42
N ASN A 77 32.67 1.97 -13.19
CA ASN A 77 32.08 1.17 -14.27
C ASN A 77 30.76 1.82 -14.75
N PRO A 78 30.74 2.46 -15.93
CA PRO A 78 29.56 3.18 -16.42
C PRO A 78 28.37 2.25 -16.68
N THR A 79 28.61 0.98 -17.00
CA THR A 79 27.54 0.00 -17.23
C THR A 79 26.79 -0.32 -15.93
N VAL A 80 27.53 -0.47 -14.82
CA VAL A 80 26.94 -0.74 -13.51
C VAL A 80 26.20 0.50 -12.99
N SER A 81 26.81 1.69 -13.14
CA SER A 81 26.17 2.97 -12.81
C SER A 81 24.84 3.12 -13.56
N LEU A 82 24.86 2.95 -14.89
CA LEU A 82 23.67 3.06 -15.72
C LEU A 82 22.58 2.05 -15.33
N ALA A 83 22.96 0.79 -15.09
CA ALA A 83 22.02 -0.26 -14.71
C ALA A 83 21.32 0.05 -13.38
N VAL A 84 22.09 0.48 -12.35
CA VAL A 84 21.55 0.81 -11.03
C VAL A 84 20.68 2.06 -11.08
N SER A 85 21.12 3.11 -11.80
CA SER A 85 20.38 4.36 -11.89
C SER A 85 19.08 4.22 -12.69
N LEU A 86 19.04 3.39 -13.74
CA LEU A 86 17.84 3.17 -14.56
C LEU A 86 16.87 2.13 -13.99
N PHE A 87 17.34 1.21 -13.14
CA PHE A 87 16.50 0.12 -12.65
C PHE A 87 15.17 0.60 -12.02
N PRO A 88 15.14 1.60 -11.12
CA PRO A 88 13.88 2.10 -10.57
C PRO A 88 12.95 2.71 -11.63
N ALA A 89 13.51 3.36 -12.66
CA ALA A 89 12.71 3.93 -13.74
C ALA A 89 12.05 2.83 -14.59
N LEU A 90 12.76 1.73 -14.86
CA LEU A 90 12.23 0.58 -15.58
C LEU A 90 11.16 -0.17 -14.77
N ASP A 91 11.39 -0.34 -13.47
CA ASP A 91 10.41 -0.94 -12.55
C ASP A 91 9.11 -0.12 -12.53
N CYS A 92 9.21 1.19 -12.30
CA CYS A 92 8.09 2.12 -12.38
C CYS A 92 7.37 2.06 -13.72
N LEU A 93 8.11 2.02 -14.84
CA LEU A 93 7.53 1.93 -16.18
C LEU A 93 6.72 0.64 -16.39
N SER A 94 7.18 -0.47 -15.80
CA SER A 94 6.50 -1.77 -15.91
C SER A 94 5.21 -1.84 -15.08
N VAL A 95 5.20 -1.23 -13.89
CA VAL A 95 4.08 -1.26 -12.95
C VAL A 95 3.04 -0.17 -13.25
N PHE A 96 3.45 0.96 -13.84
CA PHE A 96 2.56 2.09 -14.11
C PHE A 96 1.33 1.74 -14.96
N PRO A 97 1.44 1.00 -16.10
CA PRO A 97 0.28 0.60 -16.89
C PRO A 97 -0.70 -0.29 -16.12
N LEU A 98 -0.18 -1.15 -15.23
CA LEU A 98 -1.00 -2.02 -14.39
C LEU A 98 -1.81 -1.19 -13.37
N ASN A 99 -1.16 -0.24 -12.71
CA ASN A 99 -1.81 0.67 -11.76
C ASN A 99 -2.87 1.56 -12.45
N ALA A 100 -2.56 2.08 -13.64
CA ALA A 100 -3.50 2.86 -14.44
C ALA A 100 -4.73 2.02 -14.85
N ALA A 101 -4.51 0.78 -15.29
CA ALA A 101 -5.60 -0.13 -15.60
C ALA A 101 -6.45 -0.42 -14.35
N PHE A 102 -5.83 -0.73 -13.22
CA PHE A 102 -6.52 -1.01 -11.96
C PHE A 102 -7.38 0.18 -11.50
N LEU A 103 -6.81 1.38 -11.45
CA LEU A 103 -7.53 2.58 -11.04
C LEU A 103 -8.69 2.90 -11.99
N SER A 104 -8.46 2.81 -13.30
CA SER A 104 -9.50 3.02 -14.30
C SER A 104 -10.66 2.03 -14.15
N ASN A 105 -10.36 0.76 -13.87
CA ASN A 105 -11.35 -0.29 -13.68
C ASN A 105 -12.22 -0.04 -12.45
N ASN A 106 -11.60 0.32 -11.32
CA ASN A 106 -12.34 0.64 -10.10
C ASN A 106 -13.22 1.88 -10.28
N LEU A 107 -12.70 2.94 -10.90
CA LEU A 107 -13.46 4.17 -11.12
C LEU A 107 -14.66 3.94 -12.05
N MET A 108 -14.45 3.20 -13.14
CA MET A 108 -15.53 2.80 -14.04
C MET A 108 -16.57 1.91 -13.33
N ALA A 109 -16.15 0.97 -12.48
CA ALA A 109 -17.06 0.15 -11.69
C ALA A 109 -17.91 1.00 -10.73
N THR A 110 -17.32 2.03 -10.10
CA THR A 110 -18.03 2.96 -9.22
C THR A 110 -19.01 3.85 -9.97
N ILE A 111 -18.67 4.34 -11.16
CA ILE A 111 -19.52 5.26 -11.93
C ILE A 111 -20.62 4.52 -12.67
N PHE A 112 -20.29 3.40 -13.33
CA PHE A 112 -21.22 2.68 -14.20
C PHE A 112 -22.04 1.60 -13.50
N GLN A 113 -21.80 1.33 -12.20
CA GLN A 113 -22.54 0.44 -11.29
C GLN A 113 -23.24 -0.78 -11.95
N LYS A 114 -22.83 -2.01 -11.59
CA LYS A 114 -23.42 -3.29 -12.06
C LYS A 114 -23.25 -3.67 -13.55
N ARG A 115 -22.62 -2.85 -14.41
CA ARG A 115 -22.27 -3.22 -15.81
C ARG A 115 -20.81 -3.61 -16.05
N TRP A 116 -19.98 -3.66 -14.99
CA TRP A 116 -18.54 -3.88 -15.12
C TRP A 116 -18.14 -5.30 -15.57
N HIS A 117 -18.95 -6.31 -15.22
CA HIS A 117 -18.68 -7.72 -15.54
C HIS A 117 -19.09 -8.15 -16.96
N ALA A 118 -19.81 -7.29 -17.69
CA ALA A 118 -20.23 -7.60 -19.04
C ALA A 118 -19.24 -7.00 -20.03
N ASP A 119 -18.92 -7.74 -21.08
CA ASP A 119 -18.14 -7.36 -22.26
C ASP A 119 -18.71 -6.16 -23.06
N GLU A 120 -19.40 -5.22 -22.41
CA GLU A 120 -20.19 -4.15 -23.02
C GLU A 120 -19.48 -2.78 -23.08
N ILE A 121 -18.40 -2.55 -22.32
CA ILE A 121 -17.73 -1.24 -22.34
C ILE A 121 -16.88 -1.11 -23.61
N PRO A 122 -17.17 -0.13 -24.51
CA PRO A 122 -16.41 0.06 -25.73
C PRO A 122 -14.93 0.32 -25.46
N ARG A 123 -14.04 -0.17 -26.35
CA ARG A 123 -12.58 0.03 -26.23
C ARG A 123 -12.19 1.50 -26.06
N ARG A 124 -12.88 2.41 -26.78
CA ARG A 124 -12.66 3.86 -26.69
C ARG A 124 -12.89 4.40 -25.28
N THR A 125 -13.97 3.97 -24.62
CA THR A 125 -14.28 4.35 -23.25
C THR A 125 -13.20 3.84 -22.29
N LYS A 126 -12.74 2.60 -22.45
CA LYS A 126 -11.64 2.05 -21.64
C LYS A 126 -10.35 2.86 -21.79
N TYR A 127 -9.96 3.22 -23.01
CA TYR A 127 -8.78 4.05 -23.25
C TYR A 127 -8.94 5.46 -22.69
N PHE A 128 -10.11 6.07 -22.86
CA PHE A 128 -10.40 7.39 -22.29
C PHE A 128 -10.23 7.39 -20.77
N TRP A 129 -10.83 6.43 -20.06
CA TRP A 129 -10.69 6.35 -18.60
C TRP A 129 -9.25 6.06 -18.16
N ARG A 130 -8.52 5.22 -18.90
CA ARG A 130 -7.09 4.97 -18.64
C ARG A 130 -6.24 6.22 -18.78
N LEU A 131 -6.47 7.04 -19.81
CA LEU A 131 -5.77 8.31 -19.99
C LEU A 131 -6.17 9.33 -18.92
N LEU A 132 -7.46 9.39 -18.57
CA LEU A 132 -7.98 10.30 -17.55
C LEU A 132 -7.36 10.01 -16.17
N VAL A 133 -7.21 8.74 -15.79
CA VAL A 133 -6.56 8.38 -14.51
C VAL A 133 -5.04 8.60 -14.49
N CYS A 134 -4.41 8.86 -15.64
CA CYS A 134 -3.01 9.30 -15.68
C CYS A 134 -2.86 10.78 -15.33
N LEU A 135 -3.92 11.60 -15.45
CA LEU A 135 -3.85 13.04 -15.16
C LEU A 135 -3.47 13.34 -13.71
N PRO A 136 -4.05 12.69 -12.67
CA PRO A 136 -3.66 12.96 -11.29
C PRO A 136 -2.17 12.71 -11.02
N PRO A 137 -1.56 11.56 -11.38
CA PRO A 137 -0.11 11.36 -11.26
C PRO A 137 0.72 12.46 -11.95
N PHE A 138 0.34 12.90 -13.16
CA PHE A 138 1.03 13.99 -13.84
C PHE A 138 0.90 15.31 -13.06
N THR A 139 -0.29 15.65 -12.57
CA THR A 139 -0.47 16.87 -11.75
C THR A 139 0.33 16.80 -10.45
N CYS A 140 0.35 15.64 -9.79
CA CYS A 140 1.15 15.42 -8.58
C CYS A 140 2.64 15.55 -8.86
N ALA A 141 3.14 15.08 -10.01
CA ALA A 141 4.54 15.24 -10.39
C ALA A 141 4.96 16.72 -10.51
N PHE A 142 4.06 17.61 -10.96
CA PHE A 142 4.32 19.05 -10.96
C PHE A 142 4.24 19.68 -9.56
N LEU A 143 3.40 19.15 -8.67
CA LEU A 143 3.22 19.66 -7.31
C LEU A 143 4.31 19.20 -6.33
N PHE A 144 4.92 18.03 -6.55
CA PHE A 144 5.94 17.44 -5.70
C PHE A 144 7.28 17.30 -6.45
N PRO A 145 8.05 18.39 -6.60
CA PRO A 145 9.32 18.37 -7.33
C PRO A 145 10.43 17.59 -6.61
N SER A 146 10.28 17.27 -5.32
CA SER A 146 11.23 16.43 -4.58
C SER A 146 10.64 15.07 -4.23
N LEU A 147 11.43 14.03 -4.50
CA LEU A 147 11.07 12.64 -4.18
C LEU A 147 10.77 12.45 -2.69
N ALA A 148 11.55 13.09 -1.81
CA ALA A 148 11.34 13.03 -0.37
C ALA A 148 9.92 13.51 0.03
N LYS A 149 9.45 14.64 -0.52
CA LYS A 149 8.10 15.15 -0.23
C LYS A 149 7.01 14.23 -0.78
N ALA A 150 7.24 13.66 -1.96
CA ALA A 150 6.31 12.68 -2.54
C ALA A 150 6.23 11.40 -1.67
N LEU A 151 7.36 10.92 -1.14
CA LEU A 151 7.44 9.77 -0.24
C LEU A 151 6.77 10.06 1.11
N ASP A 152 6.97 11.24 1.69
CA ASP A 152 6.31 11.64 2.95
C ASP A 152 4.79 11.64 2.80
N PHE A 153 4.29 12.29 1.74
CA PHE A 153 2.85 12.32 1.44
C PHE A 153 2.27 10.93 1.20
N THR A 154 2.95 10.14 0.38
CA THR A 154 2.52 8.77 0.06
C THR A 154 2.58 7.88 1.31
N GLY A 155 3.56 8.10 2.19
CA GLY A 155 3.69 7.48 3.50
C GLY A 155 2.47 7.71 4.39
N MET A 156 1.99 8.95 4.45
CA MET A 156 0.76 9.29 5.20
C MET A 156 -0.48 8.59 4.61
N VAL A 157 -0.63 8.60 3.29
CA VAL A 157 -1.70 7.86 2.60
C VAL A 157 -1.58 6.35 2.90
N GLY A 158 -0.35 5.84 2.96
CA GLY A 158 0.00 4.47 3.34
C GLY A 158 -0.35 4.11 4.78
N ILE A 159 -0.56 5.09 5.67
CA ILE A 159 -1.15 4.86 7.01
C ILE A 159 -2.68 4.87 6.91
N VAL A 160 -3.26 5.87 6.25
CA VAL A 160 -4.71 6.08 6.18
C VAL A 160 -5.43 4.87 5.59
N LEU A 161 -4.96 4.33 4.46
CA LEU A 161 -5.66 3.24 3.77
C LEU A 161 -5.71 1.93 4.61
N PRO A 162 -4.58 1.33 5.02
CA PRO A 162 -4.61 0.07 5.76
C PRO A 162 -5.04 0.23 7.22
N PHE A 163 -4.70 1.33 7.91
CA PHE A 163 -4.99 1.44 9.34
C PHE A 163 -6.26 2.22 9.68
N ILE A 164 -6.85 2.97 8.76
CA ILE A 164 -8.09 3.73 9.05
C ILE A 164 -9.23 3.25 8.17
N ILE A 165 -9.05 3.27 6.84
CA ILE A 165 -10.11 2.91 5.90
C ILE A 165 -10.47 1.43 6.01
N THR A 166 -9.48 0.53 6.06
CA THR A 166 -9.74 -0.92 6.10
C THR A 166 -10.50 -1.35 7.37
N PRO A 167 -10.09 -0.95 8.59
CA PRO A 167 -10.85 -1.28 9.80
C PRO A 167 -12.24 -0.66 9.83
N LEU A 168 -12.40 0.56 9.31
CA LEU A 168 -13.70 1.21 9.21
C LEU A 168 -14.64 0.46 8.25
N LEU A 169 -14.12 0.06 7.08
CA LEU A 169 -14.86 -0.76 6.13
C LEU A 169 -15.23 -2.12 6.71
N TYR A 170 -14.31 -2.78 7.43
CA TYR A 170 -14.59 -4.03 8.13
C TYR A 170 -15.75 -3.82 9.12
N TRP A 171 -15.69 -2.78 9.95
CA TRP A 171 -16.70 -2.54 10.98
C TRP A 171 -18.09 -2.21 10.41
N VAL A 172 -18.16 -1.36 9.37
CA VAL A 172 -19.42 -1.07 8.68
C VAL A 172 -19.98 -2.34 8.03
N SER A 173 -19.12 -3.13 7.39
CA SER A 173 -19.51 -4.39 6.77
C SER A 173 -20.01 -5.39 7.80
N TYR A 174 -19.29 -5.56 8.92
CA TYR A 174 -19.69 -6.42 10.04
C TYR A 174 -21.08 -6.05 10.54
N LYS A 175 -21.33 -4.76 10.80
CA LYS A 175 -22.63 -4.28 11.28
C LYS A 175 -23.76 -4.60 10.30
N GLU A 176 -23.56 -4.34 9.01
CA GLU A 176 -24.59 -4.60 8.01
C GLU A 176 -24.81 -6.10 7.79
N CYS A 177 -23.75 -6.90 7.80
CA CYS A 177 -23.82 -8.36 7.73
C CYS A 177 -24.55 -8.96 8.94
N ALA A 178 -24.18 -8.54 10.15
CA ALA A 178 -24.82 -8.99 11.39
C ALA A 178 -26.31 -8.60 11.41
N ARG A 179 -26.65 -7.40 10.93
CA ARG A 179 -28.05 -6.94 10.81
C ARG A 179 -28.86 -7.77 9.81
N ARG A 180 -28.26 -8.21 8.70
CA ARG A 180 -28.95 -8.96 7.64
C ARG A 180 -29.03 -10.47 7.88
N TRP A 181 -27.97 -11.08 8.41
CA TRP A 181 -27.81 -12.53 8.46
C TRP A 181 -27.67 -13.11 9.88
N GLY A 182 -27.59 -12.26 10.90
CA GLY A 182 -27.36 -12.63 12.29
C GLY A 182 -25.86 -12.74 12.62
N ALA A 183 -25.46 -12.23 13.79
CA ALA A 183 -24.05 -12.20 14.23
C ALA A 183 -23.40 -13.60 14.28
N ASP A 184 -24.14 -14.60 14.79
CA ASP A 184 -23.65 -15.97 14.96
C ASP A 184 -23.21 -16.65 13.66
N ARG A 185 -23.79 -16.28 12.51
CA ARG A 185 -23.39 -16.83 11.21
C ARG A 185 -22.08 -16.23 10.74
N PHE A 186 -21.87 -14.96 11.01
CA PHE A 186 -20.64 -14.27 10.61
C PHE A 186 -19.45 -14.80 11.43
N GLU A 187 -19.63 -14.95 12.74
CA GLU A 187 -18.59 -15.51 13.62
C GLU A 187 -18.24 -16.95 13.24
N ARG A 188 -19.23 -17.78 12.87
CA ARG A 188 -18.98 -19.12 12.32
C ARG A 188 -18.21 -19.08 11.01
N ALA A 189 -18.57 -18.18 10.09
CA ALA A 189 -17.86 -18.03 8.82
C ALA A 189 -16.41 -17.56 9.00
N GLU A 190 -16.13 -16.66 9.96
CA GLU A 190 -14.77 -16.26 10.32
C GLU A 190 -13.96 -17.45 10.86
N ALA A 191 -14.58 -18.26 11.73
CA ALA A 191 -13.96 -19.44 12.31
C ALA A 191 -13.65 -20.50 11.24
N GLU A 192 -14.59 -20.79 10.34
CA GLU A 192 -14.42 -21.73 9.23
C GLU A 192 -13.33 -21.29 8.24
N ALA A 193 -13.23 -19.98 8.00
CA ALA A 193 -12.20 -19.41 7.14
C ALA A 193 -10.81 -19.36 7.81
N GLY A 194 -10.71 -19.69 9.10
CA GLY A 194 -9.45 -19.69 9.85
C GLY A 194 -8.96 -18.30 10.25
N PHE A 195 -9.85 -17.30 10.29
CA PHE A 195 -9.52 -15.92 10.67
C PHE A 195 -9.68 -15.66 12.17
N THR A 196 -10.02 -16.67 12.97
CA THR A 196 -10.03 -16.57 14.44
C THR A 196 -8.61 -16.78 14.99
N LEU A 197 -8.03 -15.71 15.55
CA LEU A 197 -6.76 -15.80 16.28
C LEU A 197 -6.96 -16.68 17.53
N GLY A 198 -6.48 -17.93 17.45
CA GLY A 198 -6.53 -18.87 18.57
C GLY A 198 -7.93 -19.44 18.89
N GLY A 199 -8.87 -19.42 17.95
CA GLY A 199 -10.18 -20.08 18.10
C GLY A 199 -11.18 -19.41 19.06
N CYS A 200 -10.78 -18.38 19.81
CA CYS A 200 -11.62 -17.75 20.85
C CYS A 200 -11.97 -16.28 20.62
N LEU A 201 -11.30 -15.58 19.70
CA LEU A 201 -11.50 -14.14 19.47
C LEU A 201 -11.92 -13.89 18.01
N SER A 202 -13.11 -13.30 17.82
CA SER A 202 -13.51 -12.70 16.54
C SER A 202 -12.50 -11.64 16.13
N SER A 203 -12.37 -11.34 14.83
CA SER A 203 -11.43 -10.33 14.34
C SER A 203 -11.85 -8.89 14.66
N ALA A 204 -13.13 -8.68 15.05
CA ALA A 204 -13.71 -7.35 15.29
C ALA A 204 -13.05 -6.45 16.38
N PRO A 205 -12.59 -6.94 17.54
CA PRO A 205 -11.87 -6.11 18.51
C PRO A 205 -10.46 -5.74 18.05
N TRP A 206 -9.79 -6.63 17.30
CA TRP A 206 -8.46 -6.36 16.75
C TRP A 206 -8.50 -5.24 15.69
N GLU A 207 -9.50 -5.27 14.82
CA GLU A 207 -9.71 -4.21 13.82
C GLU A 207 -9.89 -2.83 14.48
N ARG A 208 -10.62 -2.75 15.62
CA ARG A 208 -10.75 -1.49 16.36
C ARG A 208 -9.42 -1.00 16.93
N ILE A 209 -8.61 -1.90 17.47
CA ILE A 209 -7.28 -1.58 18.00
C ILE A 209 -6.39 -1.06 16.87
N ILE A 210 -6.37 -1.74 15.72
CA ILE A 210 -5.62 -1.33 14.52
C ILE A 210 -6.10 0.05 14.05
N GLY A 211 -7.41 0.27 14.03
CA GLY A 211 -8.04 1.56 13.74
C GLY A 211 -7.54 2.72 14.62
N ILE A 212 -7.61 2.52 15.94
CA ILE A 212 -7.16 3.51 16.93
C ILE A 212 -5.66 3.77 16.78
N LEU A 213 -4.86 2.71 16.62
CA LEU A 213 -3.42 2.82 16.39
C LEU A 213 -3.14 3.64 15.13
N GLY A 214 -3.86 3.40 14.04
CA GLY A 214 -3.77 4.17 12.81
C GLY A 214 -3.98 5.67 13.01
N VAL A 215 -5.03 6.04 13.74
CA VAL A 215 -5.34 7.45 14.06
C VAL A 215 -4.23 8.07 14.91
N VAL A 216 -3.73 7.35 15.92
CA VAL A 216 -2.62 7.82 16.77
C VAL A 216 -1.35 8.03 15.95
N LEU A 217 -0.99 7.07 15.08
CA LEU A 217 0.17 7.17 14.19
C LEU A 217 0.03 8.33 13.20
N LEU A 218 -1.16 8.52 12.62
CA LEU A 218 -1.41 9.64 11.72
C LEU A 218 -1.29 10.98 12.44
N ALA A 219 -1.91 11.13 13.62
CA ALA A 219 -1.80 12.35 14.42
C ALA A 219 -0.34 12.65 14.79
N PHE A 220 0.43 11.62 15.17
CA PHE A 220 1.85 11.74 15.44
C PHE A 220 2.63 12.25 14.22
N CYS A 221 2.35 11.74 13.00
CA CYS A 221 3.00 12.20 11.77
C CYS A 221 2.57 13.62 11.36
N LEU A 222 1.30 13.98 11.57
CA LEU A 222 0.76 15.29 11.20
C LEU A 222 1.29 16.42 12.09
N THR A 223 1.49 16.18 13.39
CA THR A 223 2.06 17.20 14.29
C THR A 223 3.43 17.70 13.82
N ASP A 224 4.23 16.84 13.18
CA ASP A 224 5.54 17.20 12.65
C ASP A 224 5.46 17.97 11.31
N SER A 225 4.50 17.57 10.45
CA SER A 225 4.27 18.24 9.16
C SER A 225 3.76 19.67 9.34
N VAL A 226 2.93 19.89 10.36
CA VAL A 226 2.47 21.23 10.76
C VAL A 226 3.63 22.03 11.36
N VAL A 227 4.44 21.43 12.25
CA VAL A 227 5.60 22.11 12.86
C VAL A 227 6.67 22.50 11.83
N LYS A 228 6.86 21.73 10.75
CA LYS A 228 7.80 22.06 9.67
C LYS A 228 7.28 23.10 8.67
N ALA A 229 5.98 23.41 8.70
CA ALA A 229 5.35 24.39 7.83
C ALA A 229 5.29 25.81 8.44
N PHE A 230 5.62 25.94 9.74
CA PHE A 230 5.70 27.21 10.49
C PHE A 230 7.13 27.47 10.96
#